data_AF-A0A8R1HX86-F1
#
_entry.id   AF-A0A8R1HX86-F1
#
_cell.length_a   1.000
_cell.length_b   1.000
_cell.length_c   1.000
_cell.angle_alpha   90.00
_cell.angle_beta   90.00
_cell.angle_gamma   90.00
#
_symmetry.space_group_name_H-M   'P 1'
#
loop_
_entity.id
_entity.type
_entity.pdbx_description
1 polymer ?
#
loop_
_entity_poly.entity_id
_entity_poly.type
_entity_poly.pdbx_seq_one_letter_code
_entity_poly.pdbx_strand_id
1 'polypeptide(L)'
;MLKKQENFSTIRRARFDEENCVMYMNGNRQETTVVRSHSLTQSQSLSDSAESAIRRLKKENHCLKKTLSRRWSGRSRTSTRSHGEPTNISELSDSEEDNDDSLYLLRETSTLHGLRDVMLSSSGRLRIVWVLIVILALLMTLQGCYQIMGEYATRRIVVSYFIQEADSIKLPDVVVCPYNRFNRSYFEANNVSFELAQFLELSFPSVELPFENLLLKRDEIIKKIDALDFQLENLLDRKNMSYVEFLRNASLNCSAFFQDTTQCANITEMMTSAGKCFRLEGVRQEASGFGNGDRFIIDLPEEFYNPGINQMINSGVIIKLAERGKGIDNDLTFLPAGVHAIMPLLGTQFEFMNDPPRYECEEDPHKNYSRVHCYEDCLTSDAQKKCQCSPAAAHNPGHPDHICTATLLYHCFFPNLFTDEGQIPKQKVDACKKKCKAPCHSWSYNKQVSYSNIPSESKNKKKKKKKKKKKKTSS
;
A
#
# COMPACT_ATOMS: atom_id res chain seq x y z
N MET A 1 -24.99 -1.65 -51.49
CA MET A 1 -25.28 -3.07 -51.15
C MET A 1 -24.14 -3.61 -50.29
N LEU A 2 -24.31 -3.66 -48.98
CA LEU A 2 -23.44 -4.39 -48.05
C LEU A 2 -24.36 -5.06 -47.03
N LYS A 3 -24.42 -6.39 -47.08
CA LYS A 3 -25.28 -7.23 -46.24
C LYS A 3 -24.82 -7.16 -44.78
N LYS A 4 -25.72 -6.75 -43.91
CA LYS A 4 -25.62 -6.82 -42.45
C LYS A 4 -25.83 -8.28 -42.04
N GLN A 5 -24.84 -8.92 -41.43
CA GLN A 5 -24.96 -10.27 -40.88
C GLN A 5 -25.17 -10.13 -39.37
N GLU A 6 -26.41 -10.22 -38.93
CA GLU A 6 -26.80 -10.27 -37.51
C GLU A 6 -26.52 -11.67 -36.97
N ASN A 7 -25.51 -11.80 -36.12
CA ASN A 7 -25.28 -13.02 -35.35
C ASN A 7 -26.13 -12.97 -34.07
N PHE A 8 -27.24 -13.70 -34.06
CA PHE A 8 -28.02 -14.00 -32.87
C PHE A 8 -27.22 -14.91 -31.94
N SER A 9 -26.96 -14.50 -30.69
CA SER A 9 -26.55 -15.41 -29.63
C SER A 9 -27.78 -16.16 -29.10
N THR A 10 -27.90 -17.44 -29.42
CA THR A 10 -28.90 -18.29 -28.77
C THR A 10 -28.44 -18.65 -27.36
N ILE A 11 -28.89 -17.85 -26.38
CA ILE A 11 -28.79 -18.22 -24.95
C ILE A 11 -29.70 -19.43 -24.72
N ARG A 12 -29.11 -20.61 -24.44
CA ARG A 12 -29.86 -21.77 -23.96
C ARG A 12 -30.45 -21.45 -22.59
N ARG A 13 -31.76 -21.18 -22.54
CA ARG A 13 -32.49 -21.03 -21.27
C ARG A 13 -32.84 -22.42 -20.73
N ALA A 14 -32.26 -22.78 -19.59
CA ALA A 14 -32.88 -23.78 -18.72
C ALA A 14 -34.22 -23.21 -18.24
N ARG A 15 -35.32 -23.94 -18.44
CA ARG A 15 -36.65 -23.55 -17.99
C ARG A 15 -36.90 -24.24 -16.64
N PHE A 16 -37.02 -23.45 -15.58
CA PHE A 16 -37.36 -23.92 -14.24
C PHE A 16 -38.88 -23.81 -14.07
N ASP A 17 -39.55 -24.93 -13.79
CA ASP A 17 -40.97 -24.95 -13.46
C ASP A 17 -41.16 -24.65 -11.96
N GLU A 18 -41.69 -23.46 -11.65
CA GLU A 18 -41.86 -22.94 -10.29
C GLU A 18 -42.95 -23.68 -9.49
N GLU A 19 -43.92 -24.33 -10.15
CA GLU A 19 -44.99 -25.05 -9.44
C GLU A 19 -44.52 -26.42 -8.93
N ASN A 20 -43.63 -27.07 -9.67
CA ASN A 20 -43.18 -28.44 -9.40
C ASN A 20 -41.73 -28.57 -8.91
N CYS A 21 -40.94 -27.48 -8.91
CA CYS A 21 -39.50 -27.47 -8.58
C CYS A 21 -38.70 -28.57 -9.35
N VAL A 22 -38.81 -28.66 -10.69
CA VAL A 22 -38.05 -29.61 -11.55
C VAL A 22 -37.27 -28.87 -12.66
N MET A 23 -36.06 -29.35 -13.00
CA MET A 23 -35.21 -28.82 -14.10
C MET A 23 -35.03 -29.83 -15.24
N TYR A 24 -35.09 -29.35 -16.49
CA TYR A 24 -34.84 -30.14 -17.70
C TYR A 24 -33.59 -29.61 -18.45
N MET A 25 -32.76 -30.52 -18.99
CA MET A 25 -31.56 -30.22 -19.80
C MET A 25 -31.56 -31.04 -21.09
N ASN A 26 -31.31 -30.42 -22.26
CA ASN A 26 -31.15 -31.11 -23.57
C ASN A 26 -29.67 -31.17 -24.00
N GLY A 27 -29.22 -32.31 -24.53
CA GLY A 27 -27.81 -32.72 -24.61
C GLY A 27 -27.02 -32.58 -25.94
N ASN A 28 -25.71 -32.88 -25.78
CA ASN A 28 -24.61 -33.34 -26.66
C ASN A 28 -24.04 -32.53 -27.86
N ARG A 29 -22.79 -32.01 -27.70
CA ARG A 29 -21.55 -32.36 -28.46
C ARG A 29 -20.30 -31.69 -27.83
N GLN A 30 -19.12 -32.32 -27.96
CA GLN A 30 -17.81 -31.81 -27.49
C GLN A 30 -17.11 -30.94 -28.56
N GLU A 31 -16.47 -29.85 -28.13
CA GLU A 31 -15.39 -29.18 -28.87
C GLU A 31 -14.42 -28.48 -27.91
N THR A 32 -13.14 -28.66 -28.17
CA THR A 32 -11.97 -28.11 -27.46
C THR A 32 -11.61 -26.73 -28.03
N THR A 33 -11.41 -25.70 -27.21
CA THR A 33 -10.84 -24.43 -27.66
C THR A 33 -9.91 -23.77 -26.63
N VAL A 34 -8.63 -23.79 -27.01
CA VAL A 34 -7.58 -22.76 -26.93
C VAL A 34 -8.04 -21.38 -26.41
N VAL A 35 -7.36 -20.89 -25.37
CA VAL A 35 -7.53 -19.54 -24.82
C VAL A 35 -6.64 -18.55 -25.57
N ARG A 36 -7.25 -17.52 -26.18
CA ARG A 36 -6.57 -16.29 -26.57
C ARG A 36 -7.34 -15.09 -26.03
N SER A 37 -6.59 -14.17 -25.45
CA SER A 37 -7.02 -12.98 -24.72
C SER A 37 -7.66 -11.92 -25.61
N HIS A 38 -8.80 -11.38 -25.17
CA HIS A 38 -9.24 -10.04 -25.53
C HIS A 38 -9.93 -9.36 -24.34
N SER A 39 -9.55 -8.09 -24.16
CA SER A 39 -10.11 -7.12 -23.22
C SER A 39 -11.55 -6.77 -23.58
N LEU A 40 -12.42 -6.66 -22.57
CA LEU A 40 -13.76 -6.08 -22.73
C LEU A 40 -14.15 -5.25 -21.51
N THR A 41 -14.42 -3.98 -21.80
CA THR A 41 -15.17 -3.00 -21.03
C THR A 41 -16.63 -3.40 -20.93
N GLN A 42 -17.13 -3.81 -19.75
CA GLN A 42 -18.58 -3.99 -19.54
C GLN A 42 -18.97 -3.97 -18.04
N SER A 43 -18.87 -2.81 -17.39
CA SER A 43 -19.15 -2.66 -15.94
C SER A 43 -20.63 -2.70 -15.54
N GLN A 44 -21.59 -2.48 -16.47
CA GLN A 44 -23.02 -2.54 -16.13
C GLN A 44 -23.61 -3.97 -16.13
N SER A 45 -23.06 -4.91 -16.89
CA SER A 45 -23.64 -6.27 -17.01
C SER A 45 -23.36 -7.19 -15.81
N LEU A 46 -22.32 -6.88 -15.02
CA LEU A 46 -21.90 -7.70 -13.88
C LEU A 46 -22.75 -7.46 -12.63
N SER A 47 -23.26 -6.24 -12.44
CA SER A 47 -24.14 -5.89 -11.31
C SER A 47 -25.49 -6.60 -11.42
N ASP A 48 -26.13 -6.54 -12.60
CA ASP A 48 -27.40 -7.24 -12.86
C ASP A 48 -27.27 -8.76 -12.75
N SER A 49 -26.09 -9.31 -13.13
CA SER A 49 -25.80 -10.74 -13.04
C SER A 49 -25.63 -11.22 -11.58
N ALA A 50 -25.02 -10.39 -10.72
CA ALA A 50 -24.86 -10.69 -9.30
C ALA A 50 -26.19 -10.63 -8.56
N GLU A 51 -27.05 -9.64 -8.84
CA GLU A 51 -28.36 -9.53 -8.23
C GLU A 51 -29.30 -10.66 -8.67
N SER A 52 -29.23 -11.05 -9.95
CA SER A 52 -29.88 -12.25 -10.50
C SER A 52 -29.43 -13.54 -9.80
N ALA A 53 -28.12 -13.69 -9.54
CA ALA A 53 -27.57 -14.86 -8.85
C ALA A 53 -28.04 -14.94 -7.40
N ILE A 54 -28.10 -13.82 -6.69
CA ILE A 54 -28.60 -13.76 -5.31
C ILE A 54 -30.11 -14.08 -5.25
N ARG A 55 -30.91 -13.60 -6.22
CA ARG A 55 -32.33 -13.98 -6.32
C ARG A 55 -32.51 -15.47 -6.59
N ARG A 56 -31.67 -16.09 -7.43
CA ARG A 56 -31.68 -17.54 -7.66
C ARG A 56 -31.33 -18.33 -6.41
N LEU A 57 -30.28 -17.94 -5.68
CA LEU A 57 -29.87 -18.60 -4.43
C LEU A 57 -30.93 -18.49 -3.32
N LYS A 58 -31.65 -17.36 -3.25
CA LYS A 58 -32.80 -17.20 -2.34
C LYS A 58 -33.97 -18.10 -2.74
N LYS A 59 -34.24 -18.26 -4.04
CA LYS A 59 -35.31 -19.14 -4.56
C LYS A 59 -34.98 -20.63 -4.36
N GLU A 60 -33.73 -21.03 -4.57
CA GLU A 60 -33.27 -22.40 -4.32
C GLU A 60 -33.35 -22.76 -2.83
N ASN A 61 -32.97 -21.83 -1.94
CA ASN A 61 -33.18 -21.98 -0.49
C ASN A 61 -34.66 -22.08 -0.12
N HIS A 62 -35.57 -21.41 -0.85
CA HIS A 62 -37.01 -21.52 -0.61
C HIS A 62 -37.56 -22.90 -1.04
N CYS A 63 -37.24 -23.42 -2.23
CA CYS A 63 -37.64 -24.78 -2.62
C CYS A 63 -37.05 -25.82 -1.65
N LEU A 64 -35.79 -25.67 -1.21
CA LEU A 64 -35.15 -26.54 -0.20
C LEU A 64 -35.89 -26.55 1.14
N LYS A 65 -36.31 -25.38 1.64
CA LYS A 65 -37.13 -25.30 2.87
C LYS A 65 -38.50 -25.96 2.69
N LYS A 66 -39.12 -25.85 1.51
CA LYS A 66 -40.43 -26.43 1.21
C LYS A 66 -40.36 -27.96 1.09
N THR A 67 -39.34 -28.52 0.46
CA THR A 67 -39.09 -29.97 0.40
C THR A 67 -38.73 -30.56 1.76
N LEU A 68 -37.98 -29.84 2.59
CA LEU A 68 -37.70 -30.26 3.97
C LEU A 68 -38.98 -30.23 4.84
N SER A 69 -39.85 -29.22 4.70
CA SER A 69 -41.12 -29.16 5.45
C SER A 69 -42.11 -30.27 5.07
N ARG A 70 -42.23 -30.61 3.77
CA ARG A 70 -43.08 -31.70 3.29
C ARG A 70 -42.59 -33.08 3.74
N ARG A 71 -41.28 -33.24 3.94
CA ARG A 71 -40.68 -34.50 4.43
C ARG A 71 -40.90 -34.71 5.93
N TRP A 72 -41.10 -33.63 6.69
CA TRP A 72 -41.35 -33.69 8.14
C TRP A 72 -42.85 -33.73 8.50
N SER A 73 -43.75 -33.23 7.65
CA SER A 73 -45.20 -33.29 7.90
C SER A 73 -45.88 -34.59 7.44
N GLY A 74 -45.16 -35.47 6.74
CA GLY A 74 -45.71 -36.72 6.15
C GLY A 74 -45.59 -37.98 7.02
N ARG A 75 -45.06 -37.90 8.23
CA ARG A 75 -44.86 -39.08 9.11
C ARG A 75 -45.53 -38.87 10.46
N SER A 76 -46.84 -38.68 10.45
CA SER A 76 -47.70 -38.75 11.63
C SER A 76 -49.08 -39.23 11.20
N ARG A 77 -49.50 -40.38 11.76
CA ARG A 77 -50.80 -41.06 11.64
C ARG A 77 -51.06 -41.89 10.37
N THR A 78 -51.02 -43.21 10.54
CA THR A 78 -52.20 -44.09 10.40
C THR A 78 -51.95 -45.35 11.24
N SER A 79 -52.58 -45.39 12.41
CA SER A 79 -52.81 -46.62 13.17
C SER A 79 -54.12 -47.21 12.65
N THR A 80 -54.05 -48.36 12.01
CA THR A 80 -55.22 -49.22 11.75
C THR A 80 -55.18 -50.37 12.74
N ARG A 81 -56.09 -50.27 13.71
CA ARG A 81 -56.49 -51.30 14.67
C ARG A 81 -57.29 -52.37 13.94
N SER A 82 -56.88 -53.64 14.03
CA SER A 82 -57.74 -54.79 13.78
C SER A 82 -57.60 -55.78 14.93
N HIS A 83 -58.73 -56.04 15.59
CA HIS A 83 -58.92 -57.10 16.59
C HIS A 83 -58.87 -58.49 15.93
N GLY A 84 -58.23 -59.45 16.60
CA GLY A 84 -58.28 -60.89 16.34
C GLY A 84 -57.54 -61.64 17.44
N GLU A 85 -58.21 -62.62 18.06
CA GLU A 85 -57.97 -63.32 19.34
C GLU A 85 -56.64 -64.09 19.56
N PRO A 86 -56.38 -64.56 20.82
CA PRO A 86 -55.06 -64.99 21.28
C PRO A 86 -54.83 -66.50 21.15
N THR A 87 -53.56 -66.91 21.06
CA THR A 87 -53.14 -68.29 21.33
C THR A 87 -51.95 -68.31 22.29
N ASN A 88 -52.01 -69.27 23.20
CA ASN A 88 -51.26 -69.42 24.43
C ASN A 88 -49.74 -69.64 24.28
N ILE A 89 -49.06 -69.05 25.26
CA ILE A 89 -47.82 -69.41 25.98
C ILE A 89 -47.41 -70.88 25.85
N SER A 90 -46.14 -71.15 25.49
CA SER A 90 -45.14 -71.72 26.41
C SER A 90 -43.85 -72.21 25.71
N GLU A 91 -42.72 -71.94 26.36
CA GLU A 91 -41.43 -72.66 26.37
C GLU A 91 -40.24 -72.16 25.53
N LEU A 92 -39.18 -71.81 26.31
CA LEU A 92 -37.72 -71.93 26.09
C LEU A 92 -37.11 -71.22 24.85
N SER A 93 -36.03 -70.45 24.93
CA SER A 93 -34.83 -70.55 25.77
C SER A 93 -34.02 -69.24 25.73
N ASP A 94 -33.48 -68.82 26.88
CA ASP A 94 -32.39 -67.84 26.97
C ASP A 94 -31.15 -68.33 26.23
N SER A 95 -30.65 -67.53 25.28
CA SER A 95 -29.23 -67.23 24.97
C SER A 95 -29.03 -66.94 23.48
N GLU A 96 -29.41 -65.73 23.02
CA GLU A 96 -28.82 -65.06 21.82
C GLU A 96 -29.38 -63.65 21.51
N GLU A 97 -30.27 -63.05 22.33
CA GLU A 97 -31.01 -61.84 21.91
C GLU A 97 -30.32 -60.48 22.10
N ASP A 98 -29.30 -60.34 22.97
CA ASP A 98 -28.69 -59.01 23.23
C ASP A 98 -27.90 -58.44 22.04
N ASN A 99 -27.42 -59.28 21.13
CA ASN A 99 -26.61 -58.83 19.99
C ASN A 99 -27.48 -58.29 18.84
N ASP A 100 -28.67 -58.87 18.65
CA ASP A 100 -29.59 -58.50 17.58
C ASP A 100 -30.32 -57.18 17.88
N ASP A 101 -30.66 -56.91 19.13
CA ASP A 101 -31.31 -55.65 19.54
C ASP A 101 -30.39 -54.43 19.34
N SER A 102 -29.09 -54.59 19.61
CA SER A 102 -28.10 -53.52 19.44
C SER A 102 -27.87 -53.15 17.97
N LEU A 103 -27.79 -54.14 17.08
CA LEU A 103 -27.65 -53.94 15.64
C LEU A 103 -28.95 -53.45 15.00
N TYR A 104 -30.10 -53.90 15.50
CA TYR A 104 -31.41 -53.43 15.08
C TYR A 104 -31.63 -51.96 15.44
N LEU A 105 -31.27 -51.56 16.67
CA LEU A 105 -31.29 -50.16 17.10
C LEU A 105 -30.35 -49.29 16.25
N LEU A 106 -29.13 -49.76 15.98
CA LEU A 106 -28.19 -49.07 15.09
C LEU A 106 -28.75 -48.91 13.67
N ARG A 107 -29.44 -49.93 13.16
CA ARG A 107 -30.05 -49.93 11.82
C ARG A 107 -31.15 -48.87 11.67
N GLU A 108 -32.03 -48.73 12.66
CA GLU A 108 -33.17 -47.81 12.59
C GLU A 108 -32.83 -46.38 13.00
N THR A 109 -31.79 -46.19 13.82
CA THR A 109 -31.40 -44.86 14.33
C THR A 109 -30.22 -44.23 13.61
N SER A 110 -29.44 -45.00 12.85
CA SER A 110 -28.27 -44.48 12.14
C SER A 110 -28.63 -43.53 11.00
N THR A 111 -27.87 -42.45 10.91
CA THR A 111 -27.91 -41.48 9.80
C THR A 111 -26.91 -41.81 8.70
N LEU A 112 -26.12 -42.88 8.84
CA LEU A 112 -25.16 -43.33 7.83
C LEU A 112 -25.90 -43.93 6.63
N HIS A 113 -25.94 -43.17 5.55
CA HIS A 113 -26.50 -43.62 4.28
C HIS A 113 -25.76 -44.87 3.77
N GLY A 114 -26.52 -45.87 3.33
CA GLY A 114 -25.98 -47.16 2.85
C GLY A 114 -25.77 -48.23 3.92
N LEU A 115 -25.57 -47.87 5.21
CA LEU A 115 -25.44 -48.87 6.28
C LEU A 115 -26.74 -49.66 6.49
N ARG A 116 -27.88 -48.96 6.43
CA ARG A 116 -29.21 -49.56 6.47
C ARG A 116 -29.43 -50.55 5.32
N ASP A 117 -28.97 -50.23 4.11
CA ASP A 117 -29.17 -51.07 2.92
C ASP A 117 -28.26 -52.30 2.92
N VAL A 118 -27.05 -52.19 3.50
CA VAL A 118 -26.18 -53.34 3.80
C VAL A 118 -26.86 -54.30 4.78
N MET A 119 -27.51 -53.76 5.82
CA MET A 119 -28.19 -54.56 6.86
C MET A 119 -29.52 -55.16 6.37
N LEU A 120 -30.31 -54.45 5.55
CA LEU A 120 -31.62 -54.91 5.03
C LEU A 120 -31.54 -55.79 3.78
N SER A 121 -30.39 -55.86 3.10
CA SER A 121 -30.25 -56.64 1.87
C SER A 121 -30.48 -58.13 2.10
N SER A 122 -31.53 -58.70 1.46
CA SER A 122 -31.98 -60.09 1.62
C SER A 122 -31.12 -61.13 0.91
N SER A 123 -30.38 -60.74 -0.15
CA SER A 123 -29.48 -61.64 -0.87
C SER A 123 -28.02 -61.32 -0.58
N GLY A 124 -27.19 -62.36 -0.39
CA GLY A 124 -25.77 -62.19 -0.12
C GLY A 124 -25.02 -61.43 -1.24
N ARG A 125 -25.43 -61.62 -2.50
CA ARG A 125 -24.88 -60.91 -3.65
C ARG A 125 -25.20 -59.41 -3.61
N LEU A 126 -26.43 -59.04 -3.27
CA LEU A 126 -26.84 -57.64 -3.15
C LEU A 126 -26.16 -56.96 -1.94
N ARG A 127 -25.94 -57.71 -0.84
CA ARG A 127 -25.20 -57.21 0.33
C ARG A 127 -23.75 -56.87 -0.05
N ILE A 128 -23.08 -57.71 -0.85
CA ILE A 128 -21.73 -57.44 -1.37
C ILE A 128 -21.72 -56.17 -2.24
N VAL A 129 -22.72 -55.99 -3.12
CA VAL A 129 -22.83 -54.77 -3.95
C VAL A 129 -22.95 -53.51 -3.08
N TRP A 130 -23.82 -53.53 -2.05
CA TRP A 130 -23.96 -52.40 -1.14
C TRP A 130 -22.69 -52.11 -0.34
N VAL A 131 -21.99 -53.15 0.13
CA VAL A 131 -20.70 -52.99 0.82
C VAL A 131 -19.66 -52.34 -0.11
N LEU A 132 -19.56 -52.78 -1.37
CA LEU A 132 -18.64 -52.18 -2.34
C LEU A 132 -18.96 -50.71 -2.62
N ILE A 133 -20.25 -50.36 -2.76
CA ILE A 133 -20.68 -48.97 -2.96
C ILE A 133 -20.31 -48.10 -1.75
N VAL A 134 -20.56 -48.58 -0.53
CA VAL A 134 -20.23 -47.84 0.70
C VAL A 134 -18.72 -47.66 0.86
N ILE A 135 -17.92 -48.70 0.59
CA ILE A 135 -16.46 -48.62 0.63
C ILE A 135 -15.94 -47.63 -0.42
N LEU A 136 -16.44 -47.70 -1.66
CA LEU A 136 -16.04 -46.77 -2.73
C LEU A 136 -16.41 -45.33 -2.37
N ALA A 137 -17.61 -45.11 -1.82
CA ALA A 137 -18.04 -43.80 -1.36
C ALA A 137 -17.15 -43.27 -0.22
N LEU A 138 -16.77 -44.12 0.73
CA LEU A 138 -15.86 -43.75 1.82
C LEU A 138 -14.46 -43.38 1.28
N LEU A 139 -13.89 -44.18 0.39
CA LEU A 139 -12.58 -43.91 -0.22
C LEU A 139 -12.58 -42.60 -1.02
N MET A 140 -13.60 -42.36 -1.84
CA MET A 140 -13.76 -41.11 -2.58
C MET A 140 -13.91 -39.90 -1.64
N THR A 141 -14.64 -40.07 -0.54
CA THR A 141 -14.82 -39.01 0.46
C THR A 141 -13.50 -38.71 1.19
N LEU A 142 -12.76 -39.74 1.63
CA LEU A 142 -11.45 -39.59 2.26
C LEU A 142 -10.45 -38.91 1.33
N GLN A 143 -10.44 -39.29 0.05
CA GLN A 143 -9.62 -38.64 -0.97
C GLN A 143 -10.00 -37.16 -1.16
N GLY A 144 -11.29 -36.84 -1.22
CA GLY A 144 -11.77 -35.45 -1.30
C GLY A 144 -11.38 -34.64 -0.07
N CYS A 145 -11.53 -35.19 1.13
CA CYS A 145 -11.09 -34.57 2.38
C CYS A 145 -9.57 -34.33 2.37
N TYR A 146 -8.77 -35.30 1.92
CA TYR A 146 -7.32 -35.14 1.79
C TYR A 146 -6.95 -34.01 0.83
N GLN A 147 -7.64 -33.91 -0.32
CA GLN A 147 -7.42 -32.82 -1.27
C GLN A 147 -7.79 -31.44 -0.71
N ILE A 148 -8.94 -31.31 -0.06
CA ILE A 148 -9.39 -30.05 0.55
C ILE A 148 -8.44 -29.65 1.68
N MET A 149 -8.05 -30.58 2.54
CA MET A 149 -7.08 -30.33 3.60
C MET A 149 -5.71 -29.96 3.03
N GLY A 150 -5.30 -30.60 1.93
CA GLY A 150 -4.09 -30.26 1.18
C GLY A 150 -4.13 -28.82 0.68
N GLU A 151 -5.17 -28.44 -0.06
CA GLU A 151 -5.34 -27.07 -0.57
C GLU A 151 -5.45 -26.04 0.57
N TYR A 152 -6.22 -26.33 1.62
CA TYR A 152 -6.30 -25.48 2.80
C TYR A 152 -4.94 -25.32 3.48
N ALA A 153 -4.14 -26.39 3.59
CA ALA A 153 -2.79 -26.32 4.13
C ALA A 153 -1.83 -25.53 3.22
N THR A 154 -1.99 -25.59 1.90
CA THR A 154 -1.21 -24.74 0.98
C THR A 154 -1.47 -23.25 1.21
N ARG A 155 -2.69 -22.87 1.67
CA ARG A 155 -3.11 -21.49 2.00
C ARG A 155 -2.62 -20.50 0.92
N ARG A 156 -3.10 -20.69 -0.32
CA ARG A 156 -2.75 -19.84 -1.48
C ARG A 156 -3.27 -18.42 -1.29
N ILE A 157 -2.46 -17.43 -1.66
CA ILE A 157 -2.83 -16.01 -1.62
C ILE A 157 -3.58 -15.67 -2.91
N VAL A 158 -4.74 -15.03 -2.78
CA VAL A 158 -5.49 -14.49 -3.92
C VAL A 158 -5.46 -12.97 -3.83
N VAL A 159 -5.02 -12.32 -4.90
CA VAL A 159 -5.07 -10.86 -5.03
C VAL A 159 -6.32 -10.48 -5.79
N SER A 160 -7.12 -9.58 -5.24
CA SER A 160 -8.28 -8.99 -5.92
C SER A 160 -7.95 -7.55 -6.28
N TYR A 161 -8.41 -7.11 -7.45
CA TYR A 161 -8.28 -5.72 -7.89
C TYR A 161 -9.67 -5.19 -8.24
N PHE A 162 -9.97 -3.98 -7.78
CA PHE A 162 -11.20 -3.28 -8.08
C PHE A 162 -10.86 -1.88 -8.56
N ILE A 163 -11.53 -1.42 -9.61
CA ILE A 163 -11.45 -0.03 -10.06
C ILE A 163 -12.71 0.64 -9.56
N GLN A 164 -12.56 1.54 -8.59
CA GLN A 164 -13.66 2.33 -8.06
C GLN A 164 -13.52 3.77 -8.56
N GLU A 165 -14.55 4.24 -9.25
CA GLU A 165 -14.73 5.68 -9.48
C GLU A 165 -15.34 6.27 -8.21
N ALA A 166 -14.58 7.13 -7.53
CA ALA A 166 -15.05 7.81 -6.34
C ALA A 166 -15.62 9.19 -6.72
N ASP A 167 -16.78 9.55 -6.16
CA ASP A 167 -17.40 10.87 -6.34
C ASP A 167 -16.47 12.00 -5.87
N SER A 168 -15.58 11.70 -4.92
CA SER A 168 -14.51 12.61 -4.52
C SER A 168 -13.38 11.83 -3.85
N ILE A 169 -12.16 12.26 -4.10
CA ILE A 169 -10.94 11.68 -3.55
C ILE A 169 -10.11 12.77 -2.88
N LYS A 170 -9.40 12.44 -1.81
CA LYS A 170 -8.40 13.35 -1.24
C LYS A 170 -7.08 13.14 -1.97
N LEU A 171 -6.49 14.22 -2.46
CA LEU A 171 -5.16 14.17 -3.06
C LEU A 171 -4.09 13.86 -2.02
N PRO A 172 -2.94 13.28 -2.42
CA PRO A 172 -1.79 13.13 -1.54
C PRO A 172 -1.27 14.49 -1.06
N ASP A 173 -0.57 14.47 0.07
CA ASP A 173 0.19 15.63 0.50
C ASP A 173 1.37 15.86 -0.45
N VAL A 174 1.67 17.13 -0.71
CA VAL A 174 2.75 17.54 -1.60
C VAL A 174 3.87 18.14 -0.78
N VAL A 175 5.03 17.48 -0.80
CA VAL A 175 6.24 17.97 -0.13
C VAL A 175 7.14 18.67 -1.16
N VAL A 176 7.37 19.96 -0.94
CA VAL A 176 8.21 20.80 -1.78
C VAL A 176 9.55 21.05 -1.08
N CYS A 177 10.64 20.65 -1.72
CA CYS A 177 12.00 20.85 -1.22
C CYS A 177 12.81 21.66 -2.25
N PRO A 178 13.05 22.96 -2.00
CA PRO A 178 13.98 23.73 -2.80
C PRO A 178 15.37 23.07 -2.83
N TYR A 179 16.09 23.18 -3.94
CA TYR A 179 17.47 22.68 -3.97
C TYR A 179 18.42 23.47 -3.06
N ASN A 180 18.04 24.69 -2.65
CA ASN A 180 18.82 25.57 -1.78
C ASN A 180 18.52 25.39 -0.30
N ARG A 181 19.59 25.18 0.48
CA ARG A 181 19.49 25.01 1.93
C ARG A 181 19.51 26.34 2.68
N PHE A 182 20.50 27.19 2.37
CA PHE A 182 20.78 28.38 3.17
C PHE A 182 20.54 29.70 2.44
N ASN A 183 20.13 30.70 3.22
CA ASN A 183 19.95 32.07 2.81
C ASN A 183 21.30 32.80 2.87
N ARG A 184 21.82 33.17 1.70
CA ARG A 184 23.05 33.94 1.56
C ARG A 184 23.02 35.27 2.32
N SER A 185 21.91 36.01 2.27
CA SER A 185 21.80 37.29 2.99
C SER A 185 21.83 37.11 4.50
N TYR A 186 21.36 35.98 5.02
CA TYR A 186 21.48 35.65 6.44
C TYR A 186 22.95 35.40 6.81
N PHE A 187 23.70 34.67 5.98
CA PHE A 187 25.13 34.47 6.19
C PHE A 187 25.93 35.77 6.14
N GLU A 188 25.66 36.63 5.15
CA GLU A 188 26.30 37.95 5.04
C GLU A 188 25.99 38.84 6.26
N ALA A 189 24.73 38.88 6.71
CA ALA A 189 24.32 39.65 7.88
C ALA A 189 24.95 39.16 9.19
N ASN A 190 25.38 37.90 9.24
CA ASN A 190 25.99 37.28 10.42
C ASN A 190 27.52 37.09 10.29
N ASN A 191 28.16 37.68 9.27
CA ASN A 191 29.59 37.55 9.01
C ASN A 191 30.07 36.08 8.92
N VAL A 192 29.24 35.20 8.35
CA VAL A 192 29.61 33.81 8.08
C VAL A 192 30.55 33.81 6.87
N SER A 193 31.77 33.31 7.06
CA SER A 193 32.76 33.17 5.98
C SER A 193 32.32 32.15 4.95
N PHE A 194 32.92 32.19 3.76
CA PHE A 194 32.64 31.20 2.71
C PHE A 194 32.97 29.78 3.20
N GLU A 195 34.11 29.59 3.86
CA GLU A 195 34.52 28.27 4.37
C GLU A 195 33.57 27.76 5.46
N LEU A 196 33.11 28.64 6.37
CA LEU A 196 32.14 28.27 7.39
C LEU A 196 30.78 27.90 6.76
N ALA A 197 30.35 28.64 5.74
CA ALA A 197 29.15 28.28 4.96
C ALA A 197 29.28 26.89 4.31
N GLN A 198 30.45 26.55 3.75
CA GLN A 198 30.68 25.22 3.19
C GLN A 198 30.75 24.12 4.27
N PHE A 199 31.28 24.41 5.46
CA PHE A 199 31.24 23.50 6.60
C PHE A 199 29.81 23.19 7.04
N LEU A 200 28.94 24.20 7.09
CA LEU A 200 27.51 24.02 7.41
C LEU A 200 26.80 23.12 6.38
N GLU A 201 27.20 23.17 5.11
CA GLU A 201 26.68 22.30 4.05
C GLU A 201 27.08 20.82 4.24
N LEU A 202 28.20 20.55 4.94
CA LEU A 202 28.62 19.19 5.29
C LEU A 202 27.76 18.56 6.38
N SER A 203 26.98 19.34 7.15
CA SER A 203 26.01 18.80 8.11
C SER A 203 24.82 18.10 7.45
N PHE A 204 24.63 18.28 6.14
CA PHE A 204 23.59 17.61 5.36
C PHE A 204 24.23 16.54 4.47
N PRO A 205 24.09 15.25 4.79
CA PRO A 205 24.63 14.19 3.96
C PRO A 205 23.93 14.19 2.59
N SER A 206 24.72 14.13 1.52
CA SER A 206 24.23 14.01 0.14
C SER A 206 24.98 12.92 -0.60
N VAL A 207 24.39 12.45 -1.70
CA VAL A 207 25.13 11.61 -2.66
C VAL A 207 26.33 12.40 -3.16
N GLU A 208 27.50 11.77 -3.20
CA GLU A 208 28.70 12.39 -3.76
C GLU A 208 28.46 12.70 -5.23
N LEU A 209 28.47 13.99 -5.56
CA LEU A 209 28.40 14.43 -6.94
C LEU A 209 29.77 14.18 -7.59
N PRO A 210 29.82 13.61 -8.81
CA PRO A 210 31.07 13.22 -9.48
C PRO A 210 31.82 14.42 -10.09
N PHE A 211 31.76 15.58 -9.45
CA PHE A 211 32.45 16.79 -9.89
C PHE A 211 33.74 16.94 -9.11
N GLU A 212 34.89 16.70 -9.76
CA GLU A 212 36.22 16.75 -9.14
C GLU A 212 36.46 18.04 -8.35
N ASN A 213 36.04 19.19 -8.89
CA ASN A 213 36.18 20.48 -8.21
C ASN A 213 35.43 20.56 -6.86
N LEU A 214 34.30 19.86 -6.72
CA LEU A 214 33.57 19.81 -5.45
C LEU A 214 34.23 18.85 -4.47
N LEU A 215 34.79 17.74 -4.96
CA LEU A 215 35.54 16.78 -4.15
C LEU A 215 36.78 17.45 -3.53
N LEU A 216 37.57 18.15 -4.35
CA LEU A 216 38.75 18.88 -3.88
C LEU A 216 38.39 19.94 -2.82
N LYS A 217 37.33 20.72 -3.07
CA LYS A 217 36.83 21.70 -2.09
C LYS A 217 36.37 21.02 -0.81
N ARG A 218 35.67 19.89 -0.90
CA ARG A 218 35.26 19.12 0.29
C ARG A 218 36.48 18.72 1.11
N ASP A 219 37.50 18.15 0.48
CA ASP A 219 38.73 17.72 1.17
C ASP A 219 39.46 18.88 1.84
N GLU A 220 39.49 20.06 1.20
CA GLU A 220 40.04 21.28 1.80
C GLU A 220 39.26 21.74 3.04
N ILE A 221 37.92 21.66 3.01
CA ILE A 221 37.07 21.99 4.16
C ILE A 221 37.25 20.96 5.28
N ILE A 222 37.30 19.66 4.95
CA ILE A 222 37.52 18.58 5.92
C ILE A 222 38.88 18.75 6.62
N LYS A 223 39.93 19.18 5.91
CA LYS A 223 41.25 19.48 6.54
C LYS A 223 41.18 20.60 7.58
N LYS A 224 40.18 21.48 7.52
CA LYS A 224 39.98 22.61 8.44
C LYS A 224 38.79 22.40 9.39
N ILE A 225 38.28 21.17 9.48
CA ILE A 225 37.00 20.88 10.15
C ILE A 225 36.97 21.36 11.61
N ASP A 226 38.00 21.09 12.40
CA ASP A 226 38.09 21.52 13.81
C ASP A 226 38.15 23.05 13.95
N ALA A 227 38.90 23.72 13.06
CA ALA A 227 39.02 25.18 13.07
C ALA A 227 37.70 25.87 12.66
N LEU A 228 36.89 25.23 11.82
CA LEU A 228 35.58 25.72 11.40
C LEU A 228 34.51 25.43 12.46
N ASP A 229 34.60 24.31 13.17
CA ASP A 229 33.72 23.99 14.31
C ASP A 229 33.91 25.01 15.45
N PHE A 230 35.16 25.32 15.80
CA PHE A 230 35.45 26.38 16.78
C PHE A 230 34.91 27.75 16.33
N GLN A 231 34.96 28.07 15.03
CA GLN A 231 34.34 29.29 14.51
C GLN A 231 32.81 29.28 14.62
N LEU A 232 32.18 28.11 14.41
CA LEU A 232 30.75 27.92 14.58
C LEU A 232 30.36 28.11 16.05
N GLU A 233 31.05 27.48 17.00
CA GLU A 233 30.80 27.63 18.44
C GLU A 233 30.87 29.11 18.86
N ASN A 234 31.93 29.81 18.49
CA ASN A 234 32.05 31.25 18.76
C ASN A 234 30.94 32.09 18.11
N LEU A 235 30.42 31.68 16.95
CA LEU A 235 29.29 32.36 16.31
C LEU A 235 27.98 32.11 17.09
N LEU A 236 27.73 30.86 17.48
CA LEU A 236 26.55 30.46 18.25
C LEU A 236 26.54 31.13 19.63
N ASP A 237 27.67 31.17 20.33
CA ASP A 237 27.83 31.82 21.63
C ASP A 237 27.58 33.33 21.54
N ARG A 238 28.16 34.00 20.54
CA ARG A 238 27.91 35.44 20.30
C ARG A 238 26.45 35.76 20.00
N LYS A 239 25.72 34.81 19.43
CA LYS A 239 24.30 34.95 19.10
C LYS A 239 23.37 34.41 20.18
N ASN A 240 23.92 33.74 21.20
CA ASN A 240 23.19 33.05 22.25
C ASN A 240 22.07 32.15 21.69
N MET A 241 22.42 31.29 20.72
CA MET A 241 21.48 30.42 20.04
C MET A 241 22.02 29.00 19.85
N SER A 242 21.15 28.01 19.80
CA SER A 242 21.56 26.62 19.53
C SER A 242 21.89 26.42 18.05
N TYR A 243 22.64 25.36 17.74
CA TYR A 243 22.94 25.02 16.35
C TYR A 243 21.66 24.72 15.55
N VAL A 244 20.67 24.07 16.18
CA VAL A 244 19.36 23.76 15.58
C VAL A 244 18.62 25.04 15.20
N GLU A 245 18.58 26.01 16.11
CA GLU A 245 17.97 27.30 15.87
C GLU A 245 18.70 28.07 14.76
N PHE A 246 20.03 27.99 14.73
CA PHE A 246 20.83 28.64 13.70
C PHE A 246 20.52 28.08 12.31
N LEU A 247 20.47 26.75 12.15
CA LEU A 247 20.12 26.12 10.88
C LEU A 247 18.71 26.50 10.42
N ARG A 248 17.76 26.58 11.36
CA ARG A 248 16.37 26.98 11.06
C ARG A 248 16.29 28.42 10.57
N ASN A 249 17.00 29.34 11.21
CA ASN A 249 17.01 30.76 10.86
C ASN A 249 17.84 31.05 9.59
N ALA A 250 18.89 30.26 9.35
CA ALA A 250 19.69 30.32 8.14
C ALA A 250 18.95 29.79 6.90
N SER A 251 17.86 29.05 7.08
CA SER A 251 17.06 28.51 5.97
C SER A 251 16.00 29.52 5.50
N LEU A 252 15.65 29.49 4.21
CA LEU A 252 14.55 30.32 3.68
C LEU A 252 13.18 29.79 4.17
N ASN A 253 12.27 30.69 4.51
CA ASN A 253 10.92 30.36 4.95
C ASN A 253 9.98 30.09 3.77
N CYS A 254 8.84 29.43 4.04
CA CYS A 254 7.83 29.09 3.03
C CYS A 254 7.42 30.29 2.16
N SER A 255 7.19 31.46 2.78
CA SER A 255 6.76 32.68 2.08
C SER A 255 7.77 33.20 1.04
N ALA A 256 9.03 32.75 1.09
CA ALA A 256 10.02 33.08 0.07
C ALA A 256 9.80 32.31 -1.24
N PHE A 257 9.09 31.17 -1.19
CA PHE A 257 8.92 30.27 -2.33
C PHE A 257 7.51 30.29 -2.92
N PHE A 258 6.48 30.56 -2.13
CA PHE A 258 5.10 30.53 -2.60
C PHE A 258 4.55 31.94 -2.82
N GLN A 259 4.06 32.20 -4.02
CA GLN A 259 3.45 33.50 -4.34
C GLN A 259 2.18 33.75 -3.50
N ASP A 260 1.42 32.70 -3.22
CA ASP A 260 0.28 32.73 -2.34
C ASP A 260 0.70 32.30 -0.93
N THR A 261 0.88 33.29 -0.05
CA THR A 261 1.36 33.06 1.32
C THR A 261 0.31 32.37 2.20
N THR A 262 -0.95 32.30 1.78
CA THR A 262 -1.98 31.56 2.54
C THR A 262 -1.68 30.06 2.60
N GLN A 263 -0.96 29.54 1.59
CA GLN A 263 -0.47 28.15 1.56
C GLN A 263 0.52 27.85 2.69
N CYS A 264 1.17 28.88 3.23
CA CYS A 264 2.15 28.75 4.32
C CYS A 264 1.53 28.83 5.72
N ALA A 265 0.21 29.09 5.86
CA ALA A 265 -0.39 29.32 7.18
C ALA A 265 -0.41 28.06 8.07
N ASN A 266 -0.73 26.89 7.48
CA ASN A 266 -0.81 25.60 8.17
C ASN A 266 0.14 24.56 7.54
N ILE A 267 1.37 24.98 7.24
CA ILE A 267 2.34 24.13 6.57
C ILE A 267 3.23 23.39 7.57
N THR A 268 3.52 22.12 7.30
CA THR A 268 4.48 21.35 8.09
C THR A 268 5.86 21.52 7.51
N GLU A 269 6.76 22.17 8.26
CA GLU A 269 8.17 22.32 7.90
C GLU A 269 8.98 21.13 8.39
N MET A 270 9.91 20.64 7.57
CA MET A 270 10.83 19.57 7.97
C MET A 270 12.19 19.73 7.30
N MET A 271 13.24 19.34 8.01
CA MET A 271 14.59 19.33 7.45
C MET A 271 14.84 17.99 6.76
N THR A 272 15.38 18.03 5.55
CA THR A 272 15.77 16.84 4.76
C THR A 272 17.19 17.02 4.23
N SER A 273 17.71 16.05 3.50
CA SER A 273 19.00 16.19 2.80
C SER A 273 18.99 17.33 1.76
N ALA A 274 17.83 17.78 1.28
CA ALA A 274 17.71 18.95 0.42
C ALA A 274 17.66 20.29 1.20
N GLY A 275 17.68 20.25 2.53
CA GLY A 275 17.44 21.41 3.40
C GLY A 275 15.99 21.46 3.87
N LYS A 276 15.50 22.68 4.12
CA LYS A 276 14.15 22.93 4.64
C LYS A 276 13.09 22.68 3.57
N CYS A 277 12.20 21.72 3.83
CA CYS A 277 11.09 21.34 2.96
C CYS A 277 9.75 21.69 3.59
N PHE A 278 8.73 21.76 2.74
CA PHE A 278 7.40 22.22 3.08
C PHE A 278 6.36 21.20 2.65
N ARG A 279 5.62 20.62 3.59
CA ARG A 279 4.55 19.66 3.34
C ARG A 279 3.20 20.36 3.33
N LEU A 280 2.57 20.38 2.16
CA LEU A 280 1.24 20.93 1.90
C LEU A 280 0.21 19.80 1.95
N GLU A 281 -0.88 20.00 2.70
CA GLU A 281 -1.98 19.03 2.73
C GLU A 281 -2.70 18.97 1.39
N GLY A 282 -2.98 17.76 0.89
CA GLY A 282 -3.71 17.58 -0.36
C GLY A 282 -5.19 17.98 -0.24
N VAL A 283 -5.71 18.67 -1.27
CA VAL A 283 -7.13 19.07 -1.30
C VAL A 283 -8.05 17.91 -1.63
N ARG A 284 -9.35 18.09 -1.32
CA ARG A 284 -10.39 17.17 -1.77
C ARG A 284 -10.76 17.50 -3.22
N GLN A 285 -10.53 16.56 -4.12
CA GLN A 285 -10.88 16.63 -5.52
C GLN A 285 -12.24 15.96 -5.76
N GLU A 286 -13.19 16.71 -6.32
CA GLU A 286 -14.54 16.21 -6.64
C GLU A 286 -14.69 15.74 -8.09
N ALA A 287 -13.84 16.23 -8.99
CA ALA A 287 -13.88 15.85 -10.39
C ALA A 287 -12.46 15.57 -10.91
N SER A 288 -12.32 14.63 -11.84
CA SER A 288 -11.05 14.36 -12.49
C SER A 288 -10.69 15.46 -13.52
N GLY A 289 -9.44 15.48 -13.96
CA GLY A 289 -8.98 16.37 -15.04
C GLY A 289 -8.25 17.63 -14.58
N PHE A 290 -7.67 18.32 -15.56
CA PHE A 290 -6.88 19.54 -15.35
C PHE A 290 -7.75 20.67 -14.82
N GLY A 291 -7.35 21.26 -13.68
CA GLY A 291 -8.07 22.36 -13.03
C GLY A 291 -8.86 21.94 -11.78
N ASN A 292 -9.07 20.63 -11.58
CA ASN A 292 -9.78 20.11 -10.40
C ASN A 292 -8.83 19.55 -9.32
N GLY A 293 -7.53 19.73 -9.48
CA GLY A 293 -6.51 19.32 -8.51
C GLY A 293 -5.69 20.51 -7.99
N ASP A 294 -4.67 20.20 -7.21
CA ASP A 294 -3.81 21.21 -6.61
C ASP A 294 -2.99 21.99 -7.65
N ARG A 295 -2.81 23.29 -7.38
CA ARG A 295 -2.02 24.18 -8.22
C ARG A 295 -1.13 25.08 -7.37
N PHE A 296 0.17 24.94 -7.60
CA PHE A 296 1.19 25.73 -6.92
C PHE A 296 1.94 26.62 -7.92
N ILE A 297 2.27 27.84 -7.50
CA ILE A 297 3.22 28.71 -8.18
C ILE A 297 4.39 28.88 -7.23
N ILE A 298 5.52 28.27 -7.61
CA ILE A 298 6.75 28.28 -6.84
C ILE A 298 7.72 29.25 -7.49
N ASP A 299 8.05 30.32 -6.79
CA ASP A 299 9.07 31.28 -7.16
C ASP A 299 10.38 30.90 -6.47
N LEU A 300 11.48 30.79 -7.22
CA LEU A 300 12.79 30.47 -6.66
C LEU A 300 13.61 31.75 -6.51
N PRO A 301 13.86 32.22 -5.28
CA PRO A 301 14.61 33.45 -5.06
C PRO A 301 16.11 33.18 -5.13
N GLU A 302 16.60 32.91 -6.35
CA GLU A 302 17.99 32.56 -6.64
C GLU A 302 19.00 33.60 -6.12
N GLU A 303 18.59 34.87 -5.99
CA GLU A 303 19.41 35.94 -5.39
C GLU A 303 19.82 35.66 -3.93
N PHE A 304 19.04 34.88 -3.20
CA PHE A 304 19.31 34.51 -1.81
C PHE A 304 19.96 33.14 -1.67
N TYR A 305 20.26 32.44 -2.78
CA TYR A 305 20.83 31.11 -2.72
C TYR A 305 22.30 31.16 -2.32
N ASN A 306 22.68 30.27 -1.40
CA ASN A 306 24.07 30.05 -1.02
C ASN A 306 24.54 28.72 -1.64
N PRO A 307 25.49 28.72 -2.58
CA PRO A 307 25.94 27.48 -3.22
C PRO A 307 26.75 26.63 -2.24
N GLY A 308 26.33 25.38 -2.06
CA GLY A 308 27.01 24.39 -1.21
C GLY A 308 27.77 23.29 -1.95
N ILE A 309 28.84 22.79 -1.34
CA ILE A 309 29.63 21.64 -1.84
C ILE A 309 28.85 20.32 -1.87
N ASN A 310 27.83 20.15 -1.02
CA ASN A 310 26.98 18.95 -0.93
C ASN A 310 25.54 19.22 -1.41
N GLN A 311 25.36 20.22 -2.28
CA GLN A 311 24.06 20.67 -2.77
C GLN A 311 23.91 20.38 -4.28
N MET A 312 22.67 20.21 -4.75
CA MET A 312 22.40 20.21 -6.18
C MET A 312 22.67 21.60 -6.77
N ILE A 313 23.53 21.68 -7.80
CA ILE A 313 23.94 22.94 -8.44
C ILE A 313 22.83 23.56 -9.31
N ASN A 314 21.80 22.78 -9.64
CA ASN A 314 20.73 23.22 -10.52
C ASN A 314 19.78 24.20 -9.81
N SER A 315 18.96 24.92 -10.60
CA SER A 315 17.80 25.64 -10.09
C SER A 315 16.54 24.79 -10.22
N GLY A 316 15.84 24.58 -9.11
CA GLY A 316 14.63 23.77 -9.10
C GLY A 316 14.17 23.39 -7.71
N VAL A 317 13.21 22.46 -7.69
CA VAL A 317 12.65 21.86 -6.47
C VAL A 317 12.52 20.35 -6.64
N ILE A 318 12.66 19.62 -5.55
CA ILE A 318 12.20 18.24 -5.43
C ILE A 318 10.75 18.27 -4.96
N ILE A 319 9.88 17.57 -5.67
CA ILE A 319 8.51 17.29 -5.26
C ILE A 319 8.41 15.84 -4.84
N LYS A 320 7.82 15.60 -3.67
CA LYS A 320 7.40 14.28 -3.23
C LYS A 320 5.90 14.26 -2.95
N LEU A 321 5.29 13.10 -3.22
CA LEU A 321 3.91 12.82 -2.85
C LEU A 321 3.93 11.91 -1.64
N ALA A 322 3.17 12.25 -0.61
CA ALA A 322 3.07 11.45 0.60
C ALA A 322 1.60 11.18 0.92
N GLU A 323 1.32 9.99 1.45
CA GLU A 323 0.02 9.74 2.06
C GLU A 323 -0.13 10.62 3.32
N ARG A 324 -1.32 11.18 3.52
CA ARG A 324 -1.60 12.06 4.64
C ARG A 324 -1.32 11.38 5.98
N GLY A 325 -0.61 12.06 6.86
CA GLY A 325 -0.24 11.55 8.19
C GLY A 325 0.87 10.50 8.20
N LYS A 326 1.22 9.92 7.04
CA LYS A 326 2.34 8.98 6.92
C LYS A 326 3.65 9.71 6.59
N GLY A 327 4.74 8.99 6.84
CA GLY A 327 6.08 9.45 6.46
C GLY A 327 6.26 9.59 4.95
N ILE A 328 7.42 10.12 4.58
CA ILE A 328 7.81 10.34 3.20
C ILE A 328 8.42 9.06 2.63
N ASP A 329 8.04 8.71 1.40
CA ASP A 329 8.65 7.60 0.66
C ASP A 329 9.88 8.05 -0.17
N ASN A 330 10.56 7.08 -0.78
CA ASN A 330 11.79 7.30 -1.56
C ASN A 330 11.53 7.95 -2.94
N ASP A 331 10.27 8.16 -3.31
CA ASP A 331 9.89 8.67 -4.62
C ASP A 331 10.18 10.18 -4.75
N LEU A 332 11.24 10.50 -5.51
CA LEU A 332 11.65 11.89 -5.79
C LEU A 332 11.24 12.30 -7.21
N THR A 333 10.69 13.51 -7.35
CA THR A 333 10.47 14.14 -8.65
C THR A 333 11.23 15.45 -8.72
N PHE A 334 12.19 15.56 -9.63
CA PHE A 334 12.96 16.79 -9.84
C PHE A 334 12.23 17.69 -10.83
N LEU A 335 11.89 18.91 -10.41
CA LEU A 335 11.30 19.93 -11.28
C LEU A 335 12.30 21.08 -11.47
N PRO A 336 12.74 21.36 -12.70
CA PRO A 336 13.62 22.50 -12.97
C PRO A 336 12.87 23.82 -12.85
N ALA A 337 13.61 24.92 -12.69
CA ALA A 337 13.05 26.26 -12.82
C ALA A 337 12.57 26.56 -14.26
N GLY A 338 11.63 27.50 -14.41
CA GLY A 338 11.20 28.00 -15.73
C GLY A 338 10.25 27.09 -16.50
N VAL A 339 9.67 26.09 -15.84
CA VAL A 339 8.69 25.17 -16.44
C VAL A 339 7.35 25.23 -15.73
N HIS A 340 6.29 24.98 -16.48
CA HIS A 340 4.97 24.61 -15.98
C HIS A 340 4.85 23.09 -16.12
N ALA A 341 4.90 22.41 -14.99
CA ALA A 341 4.77 20.97 -14.89
C ALA A 341 3.31 20.58 -14.62
N ILE A 342 2.81 19.56 -15.32
CA ILE A 342 1.52 18.94 -15.07
C ILE A 342 1.78 17.49 -14.64
N MET A 343 1.20 17.10 -13.51
CA MET A 343 1.39 15.80 -12.89
C MET A 343 0.06 15.06 -12.72
N PRO A 344 -0.43 14.33 -13.73
CA PRO A 344 -1.56 13.41 -13.55
C PRO A 344 -1.17 12.28 -12.59
N LEU A 345 -2.08 11.95 -11.68
CA LEU A 345 -1.89 10.93 -10.65
C LEU A 345 -2.88 9.78 -10.83
N LEU A 346 -2.39 8.56 -10.66
CA LEU A 346 -3.20 7.37 -10.45
C LEU A 346 -2.89 6.83 -9.04
N GLY A 347 -3.86 6.95 -8.13
CA GLY A 347 -3.75 6.40 -6.78
C GLY A 347 -4.19 4.94 -6.75
N THR A 348 -3.33 4.06 -6.24
CA THR A 348 -3.63 2.66 -5.96
C THR A 348 -3.56 2.42 -4.46
N GLN A 349 -4.64 1.90 -3.88
CA GLN A 349 -4.68 1.49 -2.49
C GLN A 349 -4.28 0.01 -2.40
N PHE A 350 -3.34 -0.29 -1.52
CA PHE A 350 -2.91 -1.64 -1.20
C PHE A 350 -3.38 -2.02 0.20
N GLU A 351 -4.08 -3.15 0.28
CA GLU A 351 -4.52 -3.76 1.53
C GLU A 351 -4.03 -5.20 1.56
N PHE A 352 -3.17 -5.49 2.52
CA PHE A 352 -2.58 -6.80 2.75
C PHE A 352 -2.95 -7.29 4.14
N MET A 353 -3.13 -8.60 4.26
CA MET A 353 -3.31 -9.25 5.55
C MET A 353 -1.97 -9.76 6.05
N ASN A 354 -1.66 -9.47 7.30
CA ASN A 354 -0.48 -10.03 7.96
C ASN A 354 -0.71 -11.53 8.23
N ASP A 355 0.03 -12.41 7.54
CA ASP A 355 -0.02 -13.87 7.72
C ASP A 355 1.41 -14.45 7.75
N PRO A 356 2.15 -14.28 8.85
CA PRO A 356 3.47 -14.90 9.00
C PRO A 356 3.41 -16.43 8.92
N PRO A 357 4.36 -17.13 8.27
CA PRO A 357 5.59 -16.61 7.63
C PRO A 357 5.43 -16.25 6.14
N ARG A 358 4.21 -16.34 5.57
CA ARG A 358 3.96 -16.15 4.14
C ARG A 358 4.13 -14.71 3.71
N TYR A 359 3.50 -13.81 4.46
CA TYR A 359 3.53 -12.39 4.22
C TYR A 359 3.53 -11.67 5.55
N GLU A 360 4.59 -10.91 5.79
CA GLU A 360 4.73 -10.11 6.99
C GLU A 360 4.65 -8.64 6.62
N CYS A 361 3.64 -7.98 7.18
CA CYS A 361 3.49 -6.53 7.06
C CYS A 361 3.33 -5.91 8.45
N GLU A 362 3.60 -4.61 8.53
CA GLU A 362 3.42 -3.83 9.74
C GLU A 362 1.96 -3.35 9.83
N GLU A 363 1.29 -3.74 10.91
CA GLU A 363 -0.03 -3.20 11.25
C GLU A 363 0.15 -1.85 11.95
N ASP A 364 -0.37 -0.79 11.33
CA ASP A 364 -0.19 0.58 11.78
C ASP A 364 -1.53 1.21 12.20
N PRO A 365 -1.95 1.01 13.47
CA PRO A 365 -3.21 1.57 13.96
C PRO A 365 -3.19 3.11 14.02
N HIS A 366 -2.00 3.73 14.12
CA HIS A 366 -1.83 5.17 14.22
C HIS A 366 -1.69 5.87 12.87
N LYS A 367 -1.60 5.11 11.77
CA LYS A 367 -1.49 5.60 10.39
C LYS A 367 -0.31 6.56 10.17
N ASN A 368 0.78 6.38 10.91
CA ASN A 368 1.99 7.21 10.84
C ASN A 368 3.24 6.43 10.41
N TYR A 369 3.14 5.11 10.25
CA TYR A 369 4.26 4.25 9.89
C TYR A 369 4.70 4.52 8.46
N SER A 370 6.00 4.73 8.30
CA SER A 370 6.70 4.68 7.02
C SER A 370 7.83 3.68 7.11
N ARG A 371 7.86 2.76 6.15
CA ARG A 371 8.95 1.79 6.03
C ARG A 371 10.29 2.51 5.83
N VAL A 372 10.30 3.62 5.08
CA VAL A 372 11.50 4.41 4.82
C VAL A 372 12.03 5.03 6.10
N HIS A 373 11.16 5.67 6.90
CA HIS A 373 11.56 6.27 8.17
C HIS A 373 12.06 5.19 9.15
N CYS A 374 11.32 4.08 9.29
CA CYS A 374 11.75 2.95 10.13
C CYS A 374 13.16 2.48 9.73
N TYR A 375 13.40 2.36 8.42
CA TYR A 375 14.66 1.86 7.90
C TYR A 375 15.82 2.83 8.18
N GLU A 376 15.62 4.14 7.96
CA GLU A 376 16.59 5.17 8.29
C GLU A 376 16.92 5.20 9.79
N ASP A 377 15.90 5.15 10.64
CA ASP A 377 16.05 5.13 12.09
C ASP A 377 16.81 3.88 12.56
N CYS A 378 16.47 2.71 12.00
CA CYS A 378 17.14 1.46 12.32
C CYS A 378 18.63 1.48 11.95
N LEU A 379 18.97 2.07 10.81
CA LEU A 379 20.36 2.18 10.39
C LEU A 379 21.16 3.14 11.27
N THR A 380 20.55 4.27 11.64
CA THR A 380 21.26 5.37 12.29
C THR A 380 21.21 5.34 13.81
N SER A 381 20.29 4.57 14.43
CA SER A 381 20.03 4.64 15.88
C SER A 381 21.25 4.46 16.76
N ASP A 382 22.16 3.55 16.40
CA ASP A 382 23.33 3.26 17.23
C ASP A 382 24.36 4.38 17.17
N ALA A 383 24.57 4.96 15.97
CA ALA A 383 25.43 6.11 15.78
C ALA A 383 24.87 7.34 16.50
N GLN A 384 23.56 7.57 16.41
CA GLN A 384 22.89 8.65 17.15
C GLN A 384 23.09 8.51 18.66
N LYS A 385 22.85 7.32 19.23
CA LYS A 385 23.03 7.05 20.67
C LYS A 385 24.47 7.24 21.14
N LYS A 386 25.45 6.79 20.34
CA LYS A 386 26.86 6.86 20.70
C LYS A 386 27.42 8.28 20.60
N CYS A 387 26.97 9.05 19.60
CA CYS A 387 27.42 10.42 19.38
C CYS A 387 26.53 11.49 20.03
N GLN A 388 25.42 11.08 20.67
CA GLN A 388 24.45 11.96 21.35
C GLN A 388 23.92 13.09 20.45
N CYS A 389 23.82 12.84 19.15
CA CYS A 389 23.36 13.81 18.17
C CYS A 389 22.56 13.14 17.04
N SER A 390 21.70 13.90 16.37
CA SER A 390 20.95 13.43 15.20
C SER A 390 21.42 14.14 13.91
N PRO A 391 21.45 13.45 12.76
CA PRO A 391 21.69 14.12 11.48
C PRO A 391 20.67 15.23 11.22
N ALA A 392 21.10 16.32 10.56
CA ALA A 392 20.23 17.46 10.24
C ALA A 392 19.01 17.08 9.38
N ALA A 393 19.12 15.99 8.62
CA ALA A 393 18.11 15.46 7.73
C ALA A 393 17.31 14.27 8.31
N ALA A 394 17.47 13.97 9.60
CA ALA A 394 16.80 12.83 10.23
C ALA A 394 15.29 13.05 10.33
N HIS A 395 14.51 12.09 9.82
CA HIS A 395 13.04 12.16 9.91
C HIS A 395 12.54 12.02 11.36
N ASN A 396 13.09 11.07 12.12
CA ASN A 396 12.82 10.90 13.55
C ASN A 396 14.13 11.09 14.33
N PRO A 397 14.50 12.33 14.69
CA PRO A 397 15.72 12.58 15.43
C PRO A 397 15.63 11.97 16.83
N GLY A 398 16.60 11.13 17.20
CA GLY A 398 16.75 10.63 18.56
C GLY A 398 17.17 11.71 19.56
N HIS A 399 17.79 12.79 19.07
CA HIS A 399 18.21 13.96 19.83
C HIS A 399 17.74 15.24 19.11
N PRO A 400 16.45 15.63 19.25
CA PRO A 400 15.86 16.74 18.49
C PRO A 400 16.53 18.10 18.76
N ASP A 401 17.03 18.30 19.98
CA ASP A 401 17.70 19.55 20.39
C ASP A 401 19.20 19.55 20.06
N HIS A 402 19.75 18.43 19.58
CA HIS A 402 21.17 18.29 19.30
C HIS A 402 21.43 17.70 17.90
N ILE A 403 21.51 18.58 16.91
CA ILE A 403 21.89 18.20 15.55
C ILE A 403 23.41 18.06 15.43
N CYS A 404 23.89 17.02 14.76
CA CYS A 404 25.33 16.80 14.55
C CYS A 404 25.93 17.92 13.68
N THR A 405 27.00 18.56 14.17
CA THR A 405 27.87 19.41 13.33
C THR A 405 28.61 18.55 12.30
N ALA A 406 29.24 19.18 11.31
CA ALA A 406 30.06 18.42 10.36
C ALA A 406 31.19 17.66 11.09
N THR A 407 31.84 18.26 12.09
CA THR A 407 32.85 17.59 12.92
C THR A 407 32.28 16.33 13.57
N LEU A 408 31.14 16.42 14.25
CA LEU A 408 30.50 15.25 14.87
C LEU A 408 30.09 14.20 13.84
N LEU A 409 29.65 14.62 12.66
CA LEU A 409 29.34 13.68 11.59
C LEU A 409 30.56 12.88 11.13
N TYR A 410 31.67 13.56 10.82
CA TYR A 410 32.86 12.93 10.27
C TYR A 410 33.70 12.20 11.31
N HIS A 411 33.84 12.73 12.53
CA HIS A 411 34.68 12.13 13.58
C HIS A 411 33.94 11.10 14.44
N CYS A 412 32.61 11.17 14.56
CA CYS A 412 31.84 10.24 15.39
C CYS A 412 30.77 9.48 14.60
N PHE A 413 29.85 10.17 13.93
CA PHE A 413 28.64 9.54 13.40
C PHE A 413 28.96 8.54 12.27
N PHE A 414 29.70 8.97 11.25
CA PHE A 414 30.06 8.13 10.09
C PHE A 414 30.95 6.95 10.48
N PRO A 415 32.00 7.09 11.32
CA PRO A 415 32.76 5.95 11.82
C PRO A 415 31.95 4.91 12.61
N ASN A 416 30.81 5.31 13.20
CA ASN A 416 29.91 4.39 13.91
C ASN A 416 28.76 3.87 13.03
N LEU A 417 28.61 4.38 11.81
CA LEU A 417 27.59 3.96 10.85
C LEU A 417 28.17 3.07 9.74
N PHE A 418 29.33 3.45 9.23
CA PHE A 418 30.01 2.81 8.11
C PHE A 418 31.21 1.98 8.57
N THR A 419 31.53 0.93 7.83
CA THR A 419 32.80 0.19 7.93
C THR A 419 33.94 1.02 7.32
N ASP A 420 35.18 0.55 7.48
CA ASP A 420 36.37 1.16 6.87
C ASP A 420 36.29 1.22 5.32
N GLU A 421 35.43 0.39 4.71
CA GLU A 421 35.14 0.38 3.27
C GLU A 421 34.06 1.40 2.87
N GLY A 422 33.56 2.21 3.80
CA GLY A 422 32.51 3.21 3.55
C GLY A 422 31.11 2.62 3.38
N GLN A 423 30.89 1.38 3.82
CA GLN A 423 29.61 0.69 3.66
C GLN A 423 28.93 0.43 5.00
N ILE A 424 27.60 0.43 5.04
CA ILE A 424 26.89 0.00 6.24
C ILE A 424 27.06 -1.52 6.36
N PRO A 425 27.40 -2.06 7.55
CA PRO A 425 27.55 -3.50 7.75
C PRO A 425 26.35 -4.28 7.22
N LYS A 426 26.59 -5.26 6.33
CA LYS A 426 25.53 -6.05 5.69
C LYS A 426 24.57 -6.70 6.69
N GLN A 427 25.10 -7.18 7.82
CA GLN A 427 24.30 -7.75 8.91
C GLN A 427 23.28 -6.74 9.46
N LYS A 428 23.68 -5.47 9.60
CA LYS A 428 22.81 -4.39 10.06
C LYS A 428 21.74 -4.05 9.02
N VAL A 429 22.14 -3.96 7.74
CA VAL A 429 21.22 -3.77 6.61
C VAL A 429 20.15 -4.88 6.58
N ASP A 430 20.56 -6.13 6.67
CA ASP A 430 19.65 -7.28 6.63
C ASP A 430 18.74 -7.34 7.87
N ALA A 431 19.28 -7.02 9.06
CA ALA A 431 18.49 -6.90 10.28
C ALA A 431 17.42 -5.80 10.16
N CYS A 432 17.78 -4.63 9.63
CA CYS A 432 16.85 -3.52 9.43
C CYS A 432 15.80 -3.80 8.35
N LYS A 433 16.16 -4.50 7.26
CA LYS A 433 15.19 -4.97 6.24
C LYS A 433 14.18 -5.95 6.84
N LYS A 434 14.63 -6.83 7.74
CA LYS A 434 13.75 -7.78 8.43
C LYS A 434 12.85 -7.09 9.46
N LYS A 435 13.37 -6.07 10.14
CA LYS A 435 12.63 -5.27 11.14
C LYS A 435 11.58 -4.35 10.51
N CYS A 436 11.95 -3.63 9.44
CA CYS A 436 11.11 -2.63 8.81
C CYS A 436 10.32 -3.21 7.64
N LYS A 437 9.15 -3.74 7.98
CA LYS A 437 8.23 -4.40 7.04
C LYS A 437 7.48 -3.38 6.18
N ALA A 438 6.87 -3.85 5.10
CA ALA A 438 5.92 -3.01 4.36
C ALA A 438 4.67 -2.80 5.22
N PRO A 439 4.02 -1.63 5.19
CA PRO A 439 2.74 -1.45 5.85
C PRO A 439 1.67 -2.37 5.25
N CYS A 440 0.79 -2.93 6.08
CA CYS A 440 -0.35 -3.72 5.61
C CYS A 440 -1.36 -2.87 4.81
N HIS A 441 -1.41 -1.56 5.09
CA HIS A 441 -2.28 -0.61 4.39
C HIS A 441 -1.45 0.56 3.86
N SER A 442 -1.49 0.81 2.56
CA SER A 442 -0.78 1.95 1.96
C SER A 442 -1.38 2.45 0.66
N TRP A 443 -1.16 3.73 0.38
CA TRP A 443 -1.39 4.30 -0.94
C TRP A 443 -0.10 4.39 -1.75
N SER A 444 -0.18 4.08 -3.03
CA SER A 444 0.86 4.37 -4.01
C SER A 444 0.31 5.33 -5.07
N TYR A 445 1.07 6.38 -5.36
CA TYR A 445 0.67 7.40 -6.33
C TYR A 445 1.58 7.31 -7.55
N ASN A 446 1.08 6.64 -8.58
CA ASN A 446 1.75 6.61 -9.87
C ASN A 446 1.58 7.97 -10.55
N LYS A 447 2.70 8.62 -10.84
CA LYS A 447 2.77 9.96 -11.39
C LYS A 447 3.36 9.91 -12.79
N GLN A 448 2.75 10.66 -13.70
CA GLN A 448 3.35 10.99 -14.99
C GLN A 448 3.62 12.49 -14.99
N VAL A 449 4.79 12.94 -15.44
CA VAL A 449 5.11 14.37 -15.44
C VAL A 449 5.33 14.84 -16.86
N SER A 450 4.64 15.92 -17.21
CA SER A 450 4.80 16.61 -18.49
C SER A 450 5.16 18.07 -18.24
N TYR A 451 5.93 18.65 -19.14
CA TYR A 451 6.50 19.98 -18.97
C TYR A 451 6.16 20.89 -20.15
N SER A 452 5.95 22.16 -19.85
CA SER A 452 5.86 23.23 -20.84
C SER A 452 6.64 24.44 -20.35
N ASN A 453 7.24 25.22 -21.25
CA ASN A 453 8.06 26.38 -20.83
C ASN A 453 7.18 27.53 -20.32
N ILE A 454 7.61 28.17 -19.22
CA ILE A 454 6.95 29.37 -18.67
C ILE A 454 8.00 30.44 -18.30
N PRO A 455 7.78 31.73 -18.66
CA PRO A 455 6.67 32.28 -19.43
C PRO A 455 6.84 32.08 -20.94
N SER A 456 5.72 32.15 -21.68
CA SER A 456 5.75 32.20 -23.15
C SER A 456 6.62 33.36 -23.65
N GLU A 457 7.26 33.20 -24.81
CA GLU A 457 8.15 34.22 -25.38
C GLU A 457 7.47 35.59 -25.53
N SER A 458 6.18 35.60 -25.89
CA SER A 458 5.38 36.83 -26.02
C SER A 458 5.21 37.56 -24.68
N LYS A 459 4.98 36.83 -23.59
CA LYS A 459 4.94 37.38 -22.23
C LYS A 459 6.33 37.82 -21.76
N ASN A 460 7.38 37.07 -22.12
CA ASN A 460 8.76 37.40 -21.74
C ASN A 460 9.23 38.73 -22.39
N LYS A 461 8.92 38.94 -23.68
CA LYS A 461 9.14 40.21 -24.39
C LYS A 461 8.41 41.39 -23.71
N LYS A 462 7.17 41.19 -23.24
CA LYS A 462 6.41 42.22 -22.49
C LYS A 462 7.01 42.50 -21.11
N LYS A 463 7.43 41.48 -20.34
CA LYS A 463 8.14 41.66 -19.05
C LYS A 463 9.45 42.42 -19.22
N LYS A 464 10.28 42.07 -20.21
CA LYS A 464 11.53 42.78 -20.53
C LYS A 464 11.28 44.25 -20.91
N LYS A 465 10.26 44.53 -21.73
CA LYS A 465 9.85 45.91 -22.05
C LYS A 465 9.37 46.68 -20.81
N LYS A 466 8.59 46.07 -19.91
CA LYS A 466 8.18 46.69 -18.63
C LYS A 466 9.37 46.96 -17.70
N LYS A 467 10.31 46.02 -17.54
CA LYS A 467 11.54 46.23 -16.75
C LYS A 467 12.41 47.35 -17.33
N LYS A 468 12.57 47.40 -18.66
CA LYS A 468 13.28 48.51 -19.34
C LYS A 468 12.58 49.86 -19.17
N LYS A 469 11.24 49.90 -19.19
CA LYS A 469 10.48 51.14 -18.91
C LYS A 469 10.64 51.59 -17.46
N LYS A 470 10.55 50.69 -16.47
CA LYS A 470 10.77 51.00 -15.05
C LYS A 470 12.17 51.57 -14.78
N LYS A 471 13.22 50.99 -15.37
CA LYS A 471 14.60 51.51 -15.26
C LYS A 471 14.78 52.90 -15.89
N LYS A 472 14.00 53.25 -16.92
CA LYS A 472 14.04 54.57 -17.57
C LYS A 472 13.24 55.66 -16.84
N THR A 473 12.37 55.28 -15.89
CA THR A 473 11.60 56.22 -15.07
C THR A 473 12.19 56.40 -13.67
N SER A 474 13.21 55.61 -13.32
CA SER A 474 13.98 55.69 -12.06
C SER A 474 15.38 56.27 -12.25
N SER A 475 15.69 56.75 -13.47
CA SER A 475 16.83 57.57 -13.85
C SER A 475 16.26 58.85 -14.46
#